data_AF-A0ABD1SNQ9-F1
#
_entry.id   AF-A0ABD1SNQ9-F1
#
_cell.length_a   1.000
_cell.length_b   1.000
_cell.length_c   1.000
_cell.angle_alpha   90.00
_cell.angle_beta   90.00
_cell.angle_gamma   90.00
#
_symmetry.space_group_name_H-M   'P 1'
#
loop_
_entity.id
_entity.type
_entity.pdbx_description
1 polymer ?
#
loop_
_entity_poly.entity_id
_entity_poly.type
_entity_poly.pdbx_seq_one_letter_code
_entity_poly.pdbx_strand_id
1 'polypeptide(L)'
;MADVLNHRGDGGDEPPHEHANRLQADCQTAPAAKKRGPSRSLHLVKLFQSNGKRPLPIDFDTKEGTYLPTGENQKYFSRVVGTHVRQFVHPYFDRWANVPEEQKARATGCVYEFFDVNPRHYSKADYKLIVDGIEDTAAGRYRQYKANVNAYIRDKGTAVPYRGLTADVWEKCI
;
A
#
# COMPACT_ATOMS: atom_id res chain seq x y z
N MET A 1 -19.39 -6.98 40.81
CA MET A 1 -19.09 -6.09 39.68
C MET A 1 -18.11 -6.83 38.76
N ALA A 2 -18.62 -7.28 37.59
CA ALA A 2 -17.94 -7.83 36.41
C ALA A 2 -16.91 -8.96 36.63
N ASP A 3 -17.30 -10.24 36.66
CA ASP A 3 -17.69 -11.14 35.54
C ASP A 3 -16.52 -11.56 34.63
N VAL A 4 -16.07 -12.81 34.87
CA VAL A 4 -15.01 -13.53 34.17
C VAL A 4 -15.68 -14.33 33.06
N LEU A 5 -15.59 -13.85 31.81
CA LEU A 5 -16.07 -14.61 30.66
C LEU A 5 -15.08 -15.74 30.34
N ASN A 6 -15.38 -16.88 30.95
CA ASN A 6 -14.82 -18.19 30.68
C ASN A 6 -15.46 -18.73 29.39
N HIS A 7 -14.73 -18.75 28.27
CA HIS A 7 -15.20 -19.39 27.03
C HIS A 7 -14.95 -20.90 27.10
N ARG A 8 -15.92 -21.60 27.70
CA ARG A 8 -16.03 -23.07 27.68
C ARG A 8 -16.48 -23.48 26.27
N GLY A 9 -15.57 -24.07 25.50
CA GLY A 9 -15.90 -24.71 24.23
C GLY A 9 -16.74 -25.95 24.51
N ASP A 10 -18.04 -25.86 24.17
CA ASP A 10 -18.97 -26.97 24.25
C ASP A 10 -18.89 -27.79 22.96
N GLY A 11 -18.65 -29.09 23.11
CA GLY A 11 -18.45 -30.02 22.01
C GLY A 11 -19.76 -30.32 21.30
N GLY A 12 -19.80 -30.04 20.00
CA GLY A 12 -20.90 -30.46 19.13
C GLY A 12 -20.79 -31.96 18.81
N ASP A 13 -21.60 -32.75 19.50
CA ASP A 13 -21.96 -34.15 19.19
C ASP A 13 -22.93 -34.18 17.99
N GLU A 14 -22.56 -33.55 16.87
CA GLU A 14 -23.40 -33.49 15.67
C GLU A 14 -22.93 -34.57 14.67
N PRO A 15 -23.77 -35.56 14.33
CA PRO A 15 -23.39 -36.58 13.36
C PRO A 15 -23.07 -35.93 12.00
N PRO A 16 -22.12 -36.48 11.23
CA PRO A 16 -21.66 -35.86 9.99
C PRO A 16 -22.84 -35.66 9.03
N HIS A 17 -23.11 -34.40 8.69
CA HIS A 17 -24.19 -34.02 7.79
C HIS A 17 -23.98 -34.71 6.42
N GLU A 18 -24.95 -35.52 5.98
CA GLU A 18 -24.82 -36.42 4.81
C GLU A 18 -24.57 -35.70 3.46
N HIS A 19 -24.64 -34.37 3.42
CA HIS A 19 -24.50 -33.59 2.19
C HIS A 19 -23.64 -32.34 2.42
N ALA A 20 -22.32 -32.49 2.27
CA ALA A 20 -21.31 -31.42 2.41
C ALA A 20 -21.53 -30.17 1.52
N ASN A 21 -22.46 -30.22 0.57
CA ASN A 21 -22.70 -29.17 -0.42
C ASN A 21 -23.97 -28.33 -0.17
N ARG A 22 -24.71 -28.55 0.92
CA ARG A 22 -25.93 -27.78 1.22
C ARG A 22 -25.74 -26.96 2.50
N LEU A 23 -25.57 -25.65 2.35
CA LEU A 23 -25.67 -24.72 3.47
C LEU A 23 -27.11 -24.77 4.04
N GLN A 24 -27.25 -24.72 5.37
CA GLN A 24 -28.54 -24.64 6.06
C GLN A 24 -29.37 -23.45 5.52
N ALA A 25 -30.70 -23.63 5.42
CA ALA A 25 -31.63 -22.68 4.82
C ALA A 25 -31.54 -21.26 5.44
N ASP A 26 -31.13 -21.22 6.70
CA ASP A 26 -30.95 -20.08 7.58
C ASP A 26 -29.83 -19.13 7.09
N CYS A 27 -28.87 -19.64 6.30
CA CYS A 27 -27.78 -18.85 5.70
C CYS A 27 -28.16 -18.23 4.35
N GLN A 28 -29.29 -18.61 3.74
CA GLN A 28 -29.70 -18.08 2.43
C GLN A 28 -30.27 -16.66 2.51
N THR A 29 -30.56 -16.15 3.71
CA THR A 29 -31.09 -14.81 3.96
C THR A 29 -30.00 -13.79 4.31
N ALA A 30 -28.72 -14.18 4.37
CA ALA A 30 -27.64 -13.23 4.54
C ALA A 30 -27.63 -12.24 3.36
N PRO A 31 -27.68 -10.91 3.60
CA PRO A 31 -27.63 -9.94 2.52
C PRO A 31 -26.36 -10.18 1.71
N ALA A 32 -26.50 -10.23 0.38
CA ALA A 32 -25.40 -10.48 -0.53
C ALA A 32 -24.18 -9.65 -0.11
N ALA A 33 -23.06 -10.34 0.15
CA ALA A 33 -21.85 -9.70 0.63
C ALA A 33 -21.55 -8.47 -0.24
N LYS A 34 -21.45 -7.28 0.39
CA LYS A 34 -21.16 -6.03 -0.32
C LYS A 34 -19.95 -6.27 -1.20
N LYS A 35 -20.14 -6.20 -2.53
CA LYS A 35 -19.05 -6.37 -3.49
C LYS A 35 -17.96 -5.35 -3.13
N ARG A 36 -16.75 -5.83 -2.85
CA ARG A 36 -15.61 -4.95 -2.59
C ARG A 36 -15.42 -4.07 -3.82
N GLY A 37 -15.41 -2.75 -3.61
CA GLY A 37 -15.16 -1.80 -4.69
C GLY A 37 -13.77 -2.02 -5.33
N PRO A 38 -13.52 -1.43 -6.51
CA PRO A 38 -12.22 -1.53 -7.16
C PRO A 38 -11.11 -1.05 -6.22
N SER A 39 -9.93 -1.65 -6.34
CA SER A 39 -8.78 -1.22 -5.54
C SER A 39 -8.49 0.27 -5.79
N ARG A 40 -8.03 0.98 -4.75
CA ARG A 40 -7.71 2.41 -4.86
C ARG A 40 -6.72 2.72 -5.99
N SER A 41 -5.81 1.79 -6.30
CA SER A 41 -4.87 1.94 -7.42
C SER A 41 -5.57 1.86 -8.78
N LEU A 42 -6.51 0.93 -8.97
CA LEU A 42 -7.33 0.90 -10.19
C LEU A 42 -8.22 2.13 -10.29
N HIS A 43 -8.74 2.62 -9.16
CA HIS A 43 -9.52 3.84 -9.14
C HIS A 43 -8.69 5.06 -9.53
N LEU A 44 -7.47 5.21 -9.00
CA LEU A 44 -6.55 6.29 -9.39
C LEU A 44 -6.23 6.25 -10.88
N VAL A 45 -5.88 5.07 -11.42
CA VAL A 45 -5.57 4.94 -12.86
C VAL A 45 -6.77 5.34 -13.70
N LYS A 46 -7.99 4.93 -13.31
CA LYS A 46 -9.22 5.37 -13.96
C LYS A 46 -9.42 6.88 -13.87
N LEU A 47 -9.23 7.48 -12.69
CA LEU A 47 -9.36 8.93 -12.48
C LEU A 47 -8.36 9.70 -13.36
N PHE A 48 -7.10 9.27 -13.38
CA PHE A 48 -6.06 9.86 -14.21
C PHE A 48 -6.39 9.76 -15.71
N GLN A 49 -6.85 8.59 -16.17
CA GLN A 49 -7.29 8.40 -17.55
C GLN A 49 -8.51 9.27 -17.89
N SER A 50 -9.53 9.33 -17.02
CA SER A 50 -10.72 10.16 -17.23
C SER A 50 -10.40 11.66 -17.19
N ASN A 51 -9.34 12.06 -16.47
CA ASN A 51 -8.83 13.43 -16.45
C ASN A 51 -7.92 13.75 -17.65
N GLY A 52 -7.99 12.95 -18.73
CA GLY A 52 -7.18 13.14 -19.94
C GLY A 52 -5.69 12.93 -19.71
N LYS A 53 -5.31 12.05 -18.76
CA LYS A 53 -3.91 11.79 -18.34
C LYS A 53 -3.19 13.05 -17.84
N ARG A 54 -3.94 13.96 -17.23
CA ARG A 54 -3.37 15.14 -16.57
C ARG A 54 -3.17 14.87 -15.08
N PRO A 55 -2.09 15.37 -14.47
CA PRO A 55 -1.87 15.26 -13.05
C PRO A 55 -3.09 15.73 -12.26
N LEU A 56 -3.47 14.96 -11.24
CA LEU A 56 -4.61 15.25 -10.40
C LEU A 56 -4.26 16.35 -9.39
N PRO A 57 -5.17 17.27 -9.07
CA PRO A 57 -4.91 18.30 -8.08
C PRO A 57 -4.63 17.65 -6.72
N ILE A 58 -3.60 18.14 -6.04
CA ILE A 58 -3.27 17.78 -4.66
C ILE A 58 -2.79 19.03 -3.95
N ASP A 59 -3.17 19.16 -2.69
CA ASP A 59 -2.70 20.23 -1.82
C ASP A 59 -1.75 19.67 -0.78
N PHE A 60 -0.97 20.54 -0.14
CA PHE A 60 -0.11 20.20 0.98
C PHE A 60 -0.40 21.15 2.14
N ASP A 61 -0.42 20.60 3.35
CA ASP A 61 -0.65 21.39 4.54
C ASP A 61 0.60 22.19 4.93
N THR A 62 0.72 23.38 4.34
CA THR A 62 1.78 24.35 4.65
C THR A 62 1.42 25.25 5.82
N LYS A 63 0.14 25.31 6.23
CA LYS A 63 -0.34 26.22 7.28
C LYS A 63 -0.02 25.70 8.68
N GLU A 64 -0.29 24.41 8.92
CA GLU A 64 0.05 23.76 10.19
C GLU A 64 1.46 23.16 10.19
N GLY A 65 2.18 23.31 9.06
CA GLY A 65 3.57 22.89 8.92
C GLY A 65 3.77 21.36 8.90
N THR A 66 2.74 20.58 8.60
CA THR A 66 2.88 19.12 8.48
C THR A 66 3.41 18.71 7.10
N TYR A 67 3.20 19.54 6.08
CA TYR A 67 3.59 19.30 4.67
C TYR A 67 3.08 17.96 4.13
N LEU A 68 2.03 17.42 4.73
CA LEU A 68 1.38 16.20 4.28
C LEU A 68 0.39 16.52 3.16
N PRO A 69 0.17 15.57 2.23
CA PRO A 69 -0.83 15.73 1.18
C PRO A 69 -2.23 15.87 1.80
N THR A 70 -2.99 16.84 1.32
CA THR A 70 -4.37 17.12 1.72
C THR A 70 -5.30 17.14 0.50
N GLY A 71 -6.60 17.39 0.73
CA GLY A 71 -7.63 17.38 -0.30
C GLY A 71 -8.18 15.98 -0.62
N GLU A 72 -8.94 15.89 -1.72
CA GLU A 72 -9.68 14.68 -2.08
C GLU A 72 -8.77 13.52 -2.55
N ASN A 73 -7.65 13.87 -3.18
CA ASN A 73 -6.72 12.93 -3.81
C ASN A 73 -5.61 12.42 -2.88
N GLN A 74 -5.48 12.97 -1.66
CA GLN A 74 -4.45 12.56 -0.68
C GLN A 74 -4.44 11.05 -0.41
N LYS A 75 -5.62 10.42 -0.43
CA LYS A 75 -5.83 8.98 -0.15
C LYS A 75 -5.12 8.06 -1.15
N TYR A 76 -4.74 8.60 -2.32
CA TYR A 76 -4.02 7.89 -3.36
C TYR A 76 -2.50 8.11 -3.29
N PHE A 77 -2.05 9.23 -2.73
CA PHE A 77 -0.65 9.66 -2.75
C PHE A 77 0.31 8.59 -2.22
N SER A 78 0.16 8.19 -0.96
CA SER A 78 1.06 7.20 -0.34
C SER A 78 0.97 5.82 -1.00
N ARG A 79 -0.15 5.52 -1.69
CA ARG A 79 -0.34 4.29 -2.46
C ARG A 79 0.44 4.34 -3.77
N VAL A 80 0.46 5.47 -4.47
CA VAL A 80 1.28 5.69 -5.67
C VAL A 80 2.75 5.48 -5.34
N VAL A 81 3.24 6.24 -4.36
CA VAL A 81 4.64 6.14 -3.90
C VAL A 81 4.98 4.69 -3.58
N GLY A 82 4.16 4.03 -2.75
CA GLY A 82 4.43 2.65 -2.35
C GLY A 82 4.38 1.62 -3.49
N THR A 83 3.56 1.83 -4.52
CA THR A 83 3.55 0.95 -5.71
C THR A 83 4.82 1.13 -6.52
N HIS A 84 5.25 2.37 -6.73
CA HIS A 84 6.44 2.67 -7.53
C HIS A 84 7.72 2.28 -6.80
N VAL A 85 7.79 2.45 -5.48
CA VAL A 85 8.88 1.90 -4.66
C VAL A 85 9.01 0.39 -4.85
N ARG A 86 7.90 -0.37 -4.82
CA ARG A 86 7.96 -1.83 -5.05
C ARG A 86 8.33 -2.23 -6.48
N GLN A 87 8.06 -1.36 -7.45
CA GLN A 87 8.31 -1.62 -8.86
C GLN A 87 9.75 -1.29 -9.27
N PHE A 88 10.33 -0.25 -8.68
CA PHE A 88 11.60 0.32 -9.13
C PHE A 88 12.74 0.22 -8.12
N VAL A 89 12.44 -0.12 -6.86
CA VAL A 89 13.45 -0.18 -5.80
C VAL A 89 13.60 -1.60 -5.29
N HIS A 90 14.81 -2.13 -5.34
CA HIS A 90 15.08 -3.48 -4.88
C HIS A 90 15.14 -3.55 -3.34
N PRO A 91 14.54 -4.56 -2.69
CA PRO A 91 14.42 -4.61 -1.22
C PRO A 91 15.70 -5.09 -0.50
N TYR A 92 16.76 -5.46 -1.22
CA TYR A 92 17.99 -5.97 -0.63
C TYR A 92 18.85 -4.87 0.01
N PHE A 93 18.68 -3.58 -0.34
CA PHE A 93 19.43 -2.51 0.33
C PHE A 93 19.05 -2.43 1.81
N ASP A 94 20.03 -2.20 2.68
CA ASP A 94 19.81 -2.15 4.13
C ASP A 94 18.77 -1.09 4.54
N ARG A 95 18.93 0.12 4.01
CA ARG A 95 18.08 1.29 4.30
C ARG A 95 17.87 2.15 3.06
N TRP A 96 16.82 2.98 3.07
CA TRP A 96 16.51 3.91 1.97
C TRP A 96 17.71 4.77 1.56
N ALA A 97 18.51 5.22 2.53
CA ALA A 97 19.71 6.02 2.27
C ALA A 97 20.72 5.32 1.35
N ASN A 98 20.76 3.98 1.34
CA ASN A 98 21.70 3.20 0.52
C ASN A 98 21.13 2.83 -0.86
N VAL A 99 19.87 3.19 -1.15
CA VAL A 99 19.25 2.97 -2.46
C VAL A 99 19.92 3.90 -3.48
N PRO A 100 20.30 3.42 -4.67
CA PRO A 100 20.84 4.26 -5.74
C PRO A 100 19.90 5.40 -6.10
N GLU A 101 20.46 6.58 -6.34
CA GLU A 101 19.69 7.79 -6.61
C GLU A 101 18.78 7.63 -7.85
N GLU A 102 19.23 6.88 -8.85
CA GLU A 102 18.42 6.56 -10.04
C GLU A 102 17.12 5.80 -9.67
N GLN A 103 17.20 4.83 -8.75
CA GLN A 103 16.02 4.07 -8.31
C GLN A 103 15.09 4.95 -7.47
N LYS A 104 15.65 5.83 -6.61
CA LYS A 104 14.86 6.79 -5.83
C LYS A 104 14.13 7.75 -6.74
N ALA A 105 14.86 8.43 -7.64
CA ALA A 105 14.32 9.39 -8.59
C ALA A 105 13.23 8.78 -9.47
N ARG A 106 13.40 7.51 -9.90
CA ARG A 106 12.35 6.81 -10.65
C ARG A 106 11.12 6.50 -9.80
N ALA A 107 11.30 6.11 -8.54
CA ALA A 107 10.19 5.80 -7.64
C ALA A 107 9.42 7.04 -7.19
N THR A 108 10.09 8.15 -6.89
CA THR A 108 9.49 9.41 -6.41
C THR A 108 9.06 10.31 -7.57
N GLY A 109 9.75 10.25 -8.71
CA GLY A 109 9.43 11.01 -9.92
C GLY A 109 8.00 10.75 -10.45
N CYS A 110 7.48 9.53 -10.29
CA CYS A 110 6.13 9.20 -10.71
C CYS A 110 5.04 9.94 -9.92
N VAL A 111 5.34 10.52 -8.75
CA VAL A 111 4.39 11.38 -8.03
C VAL A 111 3.98 12.58 -8.89
N TYR A 112 4.93 13.18 -9.61
CA TYR A 112 4.69 14.34 -10.48
C TYR A 112 3.94 14.00 -11.77
N GLU A 113 3.85 12.71 -12.14
CA GLU A 113 3.03 12.24 -13.24
C GLU A 113 1.54 12.17 -12.83
N PHE A 114 1.28 11.69 -11.61
CA PHE A 114 -0.08 11.48 -11.12
C PHE A 114 -0.68 12.68 -10.39
N PHE A 115 0.14 13.56 -9.83
CA PHE A 115 -0.30 14.69 -9.00
C PHE A 115 0.34 16.00 -9.41
N ASP A 116 -0.46 17.08 -9.38
CA ASP A 116 -0.01 18.43 -9.69
C ASP A 116 0.73 19.04 -8.50
N VAL A 117 2.00 18.66 -8.33
CA VAL A 117 2.90 19.24 -7.32
C VAL A 117 3.66 20.42 -7.94
N ASN A 118 2.95 21.52 -8.19
CA ASN A 118 3.51 22.67 -8.89
C ASN A 118 4.34 23.56 -7.94
N PRO A 119 5.65 23.76 -8.19
CA PRO A 119 6.50 24.61 -7.34
C PRO A 119 6.06 26.07 -7.30
N ARG A 120 5.28 26.55 -8.27
CA ARG A 120 4.77 27.93 -8.30
C ARG A 120 3.69 28.20 -7.26
N HIS A 121 3.09 27.15 -6.69
CA HIS A 121 2.04 27.29 -5.68
C HIS A 121 2.59 27.43 -4.25
N TYR A 122 3.90 27.25 -4.08
CA TYR A 122 4.54 27.18 -2.76
C TYR A 122 5.75 28.11 -2.68
N SER A 123 6.10 28.55 -1.47
CA SER A 123 7.39 29.20 -1.27
C SER A 123 8.52 28.21 -1.54
N LYS A 124 9.73 28.71 -1.83
CA LYS A 124 10.89 27.84 -2.05
C LYS A 124 11.20 26.95 -0.84
N ALA A 125 10.98 27.48 0.37
CA ALA A 125 11.19 26.73 1.61
C ALA A 125 10.14 25.62 1.77
N ASP A 126 8.86 25.93 1.56
CA ASP A 126 7.78 24.95 1.67
C ASP A 126 7.89 23.87 0.61
N TYR A 127 8.23 24.25 -0.63
CA TYR A 127 8.42 23.29 -1.71
C TYR A 127 9.52 22.29 -1.37
N LYS A 128 10.63 22.75 -0.77
CA LYS A 128 11.69 21.84 -0.32
C LYS A 128 11.16 20.85 0.72
N LEU A 129 10.36 21.31 1.68
CA LEU A 129 9.79 20.45 2.73
C LEU A 129 8.77 19.44 2.16
N ILE A 130 8.02 19.83 1.13
CA ILE A 130 7.13 18.91 0.39
C ILE A 130 7.94 17.81 -0.31
N VAL A 131 9.05 18.17 -0.96
CA VAL A 131 9.96 17.20 -1.61
C VAL A 131 10.57 16.26 -0.56
N ASP A 132 11.04 16.80 0.56
CA ASP A 132 11.56 16.00 1.68
C ASP A 132 10.46 15.03 2.21
N GLY A 133 9.21 15.47 2.30
CA GLY A 133 8.06 14.64 2.70
C GLY A 133 7.70 13.53 1.69
N ILE A 134 7.90 13.76 0.39
CA ILE A 134 7.78 12.72 -0.65
C ILE A 134 8.84 11.63 -0.42
N GLU A 135 10.09 12.03 -0.20
CA GLU A 135 11.20 11.12 0.08
C GLU A 135 10.99 10.33 1.38
N ASP A 136 10.52 10.97 2.45
CA ASP A 136 10.20 10.31 3.71
C ASP A 136 9.06 9.29 3.55
N THR A 137 8.05 9.63 2.75
CA THR A 137 6.97 8.70 2.39
C THR A 137 7.53 7.50 1.63
N ALA A 138 8.44 7.71 0.69
CA ALA A 138 9.10 6.64 -0.06
C ALA A 138 9.95 5.75 0.86
N ALA A 139 10.74 6.34 1.75
CA ALA A 139 11.53 5.64 2.75
C ALA A 139 10.65 4.80 3.69
N GLY A 140 9.51 5.33 4.14
CA GLY A 140 8.52 4.59 4.93
C GLY A 140 7.95 3.40 4.18
N ARG A 141 7.59 3.58 2.91
CA ARG A 141 7.08 2.50 2.04
C ARG A 141 8.14 1.46 1.73
N TYR A 142 9.39 1.85 1.57
CA TYR A 142 10.52 0.95 1.39
C TYR A 142 10.74 0.07 2.62
N ARG A 143 10.76 0.66 3.82
CA ARG A 143 10.86 -0.09 5.09
C ARG A 143 9.77 -1.13 5.22
N GLN A 144 8.52 -0.75 4.94
CA GLN A 144 7.38 -1.68 4.96
C GLN A 144 7.53 -2.79 3.91
N TYR A 145 8.00 -2.46 2.71
CA TYR A 145 8.22 -3.43 1.66
C TYR A 145 9.29 -4.46 2.04
N LYS A 146 10.45 -4.01 2.53
CA LYS A 146 11.52 -4.89 3.04
C LYS A 146 11.03 -5.78 4.17
N ALA A 147 10.28 -5.23 5.13
CA ALA A 147 9.70 -6.01 6.21
C ALA A 147 8.75 -7.11 5.71
N ASN A 148 7.94 -6.85 4.68
CA ASN A 148 7.05 -7.85 4.08
C ASN A 148 7.85 -8.95 3.36
N VAL A 149 8.93 -8.60 2.66
CA VAL A 149 9.82 -9.57 1.99
C VAL A 149 10.47 -10.48 3.03
N ASN A 150 11.04 -9.91 4.10
CA ASN A 150 11.67 -10.67 5.17
C ASN A 150 10.65 -11.58 5.91
N ALA A 151 9.44 -11.06 6.17
CA ALA A 151 8.37 -11.85 6.77
C ALA A 151 7.96 -13.03 5.86
N TYR A 152 7.92 -12.82 4.55
CA TYR A 152 7.63 -13.87 3.58
C TYR A 152 8.74 -14.93 3.51
N ILE A 153 10.02 -14.52 3.52
CA ILE A 153 11.15 -15.47 3.60
C ILE A 153 11.04 -16.34 4.85
N ARG A 154 10.70 -15.73 5.99
CA ARG A 154 10.52 -16.46 7.26
C ARG A 154 9.34 -17.44 7.23
N ASP A 155 8.24 -17.10 6.56
CA ASP A 155 7.01 -17.91 6.52
C ASP A 155 7.01 -18.98 5.41
N LYS A 156 7.55 -18.66 4.24
CA LYS A 156 7.49 -19.49 3.02
C LYS A 156 8.85 -20.05 2.59
N GLY A 157 9.94 -19.64 3.24
CA GLY A 157 11.29 -19.99 2.86
C GLY A 157 11.76 -19.26 1.60
N THR A 158 12.80 -19.80 0.96
CA THR A 158 13.53 -19.15 -0.14
C THR A 158 13.24 -19.78 -1.51
N ALA A 159 12.50 -20.90 -1.54
CA ALA A 159 12.25 -21.67 -2.76
C ALA A 159 11.34 -20.95 -3.78
N VAL A 160 10.48 -20.06 -3.31
CA VAL A 160 9.54 -19.32 -4.18
C VAL A 160 9.80 -17.81 -4.02
N PRO A 161 10.10 -17.09 -5.12
CA PRO A 161 10.30 -15.65 -5.06
C PRO A 161 9.10 -14.89 -4.50
N TYR A 162 9.37 -13.84 -3.72
CA TYR A 162 8.32 -12.91 -3.30
C TYR A 162 7.66 -12.28 -4.54
N ARG A 163 6.32 -12.21 -4.54
CA ARG A 163 5.54 -11.74 -5.69
C ARG A 163 6.05 -10.39 -6.21
N GLY A 164 6.38 -10.37 -7.51
CA GLY A 164 6.84 -9.17 -8.21
C GLY A 164 8.36 -8.98 -8.18
N LEU A 165 9.13 -9.86 -7.54
CA LEU A 165 10.58 -9.93 -7.68
C LEU A 165 10.97 -10.92 -8.77
N THR A 166 11.99 -10.55 -9.55
CA THR A 166 12.68 -11.46 -10.47
C THR A 166 13.61 -12.38 -9.67
N ALA A 167 14.03 -13.50 -10.27
CA ALA A 167 14.90 -14.48 -9.61
C ALA A 167 16.24 -13.88 -9.16
N ASP A 168 16.86 -13.03 -10.00
CA ASP A 168 18.13 -12.36 -9.72
C ASP A 168 18.06 -11.36 -8.55
N VAL A 169 16.93 -10.65 -8.42
CA VAL A 169 16.70 -9.75 -7.28
C VAL A 169 16.38 -10.55 -6.02
N TRP A 170 15.66 -11.66 -6.17
CA TRP A 170 15.31 -12.54 -5.06
C TRP A 170 16.54 -13.20 -4.41
N GLU A 171 17.48 -13.69 -5.21
CA GLU A 171 18.73 -14.28 -4.71
C GLU A 171 19.54 -13.30 -3.84
N LYS A 172 19.50 -12.01 -4.16
CA LYS A 172 20.16 -10.95 -3.37
C LYS A 172 19.45 -10.61 -2.06
N CYS A 173 18.22 -11.10 -1.87
CA CYS A 173 17.43 -10.84 -0.66
C CYS A 173 17.55 -11.94 0.40
N ILE A 174 18.05 -13.12 0.02
CA ILE A 174 18.29 -14.28 0.89
C ILE A 174 19.61 -14.10 1.63
#